data_AF-A0A7S0IQE5-F1
#
_entry.id   AF-A0A7S0IQE5-F1
#
_cell.length_a   1.000
_cell.length_b   1.000
_cell.length_c   1.000
_cell.angle_alpha   90.00
_cell.angle_beta   90.00
_cell.angle_gamma   90.00
#
_symmetry.space_group_name_H-M   'P 1'
#
loop_
_entity.id
_entity.type
_entity.pdbx_description
1 polymer ?
#
loop_
_entity_poly.entity_id
_entity_poly.type
_entity_poly.pdbx_seq_one_letter_code
_entity_poly.pdbx_strand_id
1 'polypeptide(L)'
;SMTLPDGIPHLFVNSERSSLVFVFDISDVNEPQFLQVLPAGNGPEGGVAIPQRNLAVVASEKDDRGDKIRAVINIYHRALFKERPFGQGPSSANWMSNFYPTITSAADLTKFDVVPIPFGALSGLCAGAIATTLYTIEDSAYGA
;
A
#
# COMPACT_ATOMS: atom_id res chain seq x y z
N SER A 1 4.84 -16.87 -5.75
CA SER A 1 3.67 -16.28 -6.42
C SER A 1 2.41 -16.77 -5.74
N MET A 2 1.43 -15.90 -5.54
CA MET A 2 0.16 -16.18 -4.87
C MET A 2 -0.97 -16.06 -5.89
N THR A 3 -1.65 -17.15 -6.23
CA THR A 3 -2.91 -17.02 -6.97
C THR A 3 -4.03 -16.75 -5.97
N LEU A 4 -4.57 -15.54 -6.00
CA LEU A 4 -5.75 -15.19 -5.21
C LEU A 4 -7.01 -15.84 -5.84
N PRO A 5 -8.14 -15.94 -5.12
CA PRO A 5 -9.40 -16.53 -5.60
C PRO A 5 -9.96 -15.96 -6.92
N ASP A 6 -9.47 -14.81 -7.38
CA ASP A 6 -9.79 -14.27 -8.70
C ASP A 6 -8.99 -14.89 -9.84
N GLY A 7 -8.06 -15.80 -9.54
CA GLY A 7 -7.21 -16.48 -10.51
C GLY A 7 -5.97 -15.70 -10.92
N ILE A 8 -5.76 -14.49 -10.40
CA ILE A 8 -4.61 -13.66 -10.75
C ILE A 8 -3.43 -14.03 -9.85
N PRO A 9 -2.27 -14.41 -10.42
CA PRO A 9 -1.05 -14.62 -9.65
C PRO A 9 -0.45 -13.26 -9.26
N HIS A 10 -0.12 -13.12 -7.98
CA HIS A 10 0.47 -11.94 -7.38
C HIS A 10 1.86 -12.24 -6.83
N LEU A 11 2.73 -11.24 -6.85
CA LEU A 11 4.02 -11.25 -6.17
C LEU A 11 4.02 -10.18 -5.08
N PHE A 12 4.41 -10.59 -3.87
CA PHE A 12 4.64 -9.70 -2.73
C PHE A 12 6.14 -9.59 -2.51
N VAL A 13 6.66 -8.36 -2.52
CA VAL A 13 8.09 -8.09 -2.31
C VAL A 13 8.23 -7.29 -1.02
N ASN A 14 8.81 -7.93 0.00
CA ASN A 14 9.07 -7.31 1.29
C ASN A 14 10.32 -6.42 1.18
N SER A 15 10.15 -5.13 1.48
CA SER A 15 11.23 -4.15 1.45
C SER A 15 11.68 -3.83 2.88
N GLU A 16 12.68 -4.58 3.34
CA GLU A 16 13.16 -4.53 4.72
C GLU A 16 13.48 -3.10 5.19
N ARG A 17 14.24 -2.35 4.39
CA ARG A 17 14.70 -1.01 4.74
C ARG A 17 13.64 0.07 4.62
N SER A 18 12.62 -0.14 3.80
CA SER A 18 11.55 0.83 3.57
C SER A 18 10.36 0.61 4.49
N SER A 19 10.26 -0.53 5.18
CA SER A 19 9.08 -0.94 5.94
C SER A 19 7.81 -0.99 5.06
N LEU A 20 7.96 -1.50 3.83
CA LEU A 20 6.91 -1.57 2.82
C LEU A 20 6.82 -2.98 2.21
N VAL A 21 5.66 -3.31 1.67
CA VAL A 21 5.43 -4.49 0.84
C VAL A 21 4.91 -4.04 -0.52
N PHE A 22 5.62 -4.35 -1.59
CA PHE A 22 5.19 -4.07 -2.96
C PHE A 22 4.36 -5.24 -3.50
N VAL A 23 3.26 -4.94 -4.18
CA VAL A 23 2.36 -5.93 -4.78
C VAL A 23 2.39 -5.78 -6.29
N PHE A 24 2.62 -6.89 -6.99
CA PHE A 24 2.60 -6.96 -8.44
C PHE A 24 1.61 -8.02 -8.92
N ASP A 25 0.96 -7.78 -10.06
CA ASP A 25 0.35 -8.81 -10.90
C ASP A 25 1.48 -9.43 -11.74
N ILE A 26 1.56 -10.75 -11.74
CA ILE A 26 2.55 -11.53 -12.48
C ILE A 26 1.88 -12.57 -13.37
N SER A 27 0.73 -12.21 -13.95
CA SER A 27 0.04 -13.01 -14.97
C SER A 27 0.96 -13.27 -16.17
N ASP A 28 1.80 -12.29 -16.52
CA ASP A 28 3.03 -12.49 -17.29
C ASP A 28 4.23 -12.30 -16.36
N VAL A 29 4.98 -13.37 -16.13
CA VAL A 29 6.18 -13.33 -15.26
C VAL A 29 7.34 -12.53 -15.85
N ASN A 30 7.34 -12.31 -17.17
CA ASN A 30 8.35 -11.50 -17.85
C ASN A 30 7.99 -10.02 -17.85
N GLU A 31 6.73 -9.67 -17.56
CA GLU A 31 6.25 -8.30 -17.50
C GLU A 31 5.42 -8.02 -16.24
N PRO A 32 6.03 -8.08 -15.03
CA PRO A 32 5.31 -7.81 -13.78
C PRO A 32 4.69 -6.41 -13.76
N GLN A 33 3.39 -6.34 -13.48
CA GLN A 33 2.66 -5.08 -13.40
C GLN A 33 2.53 -4.63 -11.95
N PHE A 34 3.02 -3.43 -11.63
CA PHE A 34 2.89 -2.87 -10.28
C PHE A 34 1.42 -2.55 -9.96
N LEU A 35 0.96 -2.99 -8.79
CA LEU A 35 -0.42 -2.76 -8.34
C LEU A 35 -0.52 -1.72 -7.24
N GLN A 36 0.23 -1.91 -6.14
CA GLN A 36 0.18 -1.03 -4.97
C GLN A 36 1.36 -1.26 -4.02
N VAL A 37 1.54 -0.31 -3.10
CA VAL A 37 2.40 -0.44 -1.93
C VAL A 37 1.52 -0.61 -0.68
N LEU A 38 1.92 -1.52 0.20
CA LEU A 38 1.28 -1.74 1.50
C LEU A 38 2.27 -1.37 2.62
N PRO A 39 1.80 -0.74 3.72
CA PRO A 39 2.66 -0.45 4.87
C PRO A 39 3.01 -1.74 5.62
N ALA A 40 4.23 -1.85 6.12
CA ALA A 40 4.64 -2.93 7.03
C ALA A 40 5.29 -2.36 8.29
N GLY A 41 5.51 -3.23 9.28
CA GLY A 41 6.39 -2.90 10.39
C GLY A 41 7.85 -2.79 9.95
N ASN A 42 8.75 -2.59 10.91
CA ASN A 42 10.18 -2.47 10.62
C ASN A 42 10.78 -3.84 10.30
N GLY A 43 11.55 -3.91 9.20
CA GLY A 43 12.18 -5.15 8.74
C GLY A 43 11.18 -6.25 8.34
N PRO A 44 10.28 -6.02 7.37
CA PRO A 44 9.47 -7.09 6.82
C PRO A 44 10.37 -8.11 6.12
N GLU A 45 10.25 -9.38 6.50
CA GLU A 45 11.10 -10.46 5.97
C GLU A 45 10.23 -11.66 5.57
N GLY A 46 9.58 -12.31 6.54
CA GLY A 46 8.68 -13.44 6.29
C GLY A 46 7.35 -13.00 5.68
N GLY A 47 6.85 -13.75 4.69
CA GLY A 47 5.54 -13.52 4.08
C GLY A 47 4.85 -14.83 3.70
N VAL A 48 3.57 -14.95 4.04
CA VAL A 48 2.74 -16.09 3.63
C VAL A 48 1.40 -15.64 3.08
N ALA A 49 1.03 -16.25 1.97
CA ALA A 49 -0.29 -16.12 1.36
C ALA A 49 -1.26 -17.14 2.00
N ILE A 50 -2.50 -16.71 2.26
CA ILE A 50 -3.61 -17.58 2.67
C ILE A 50 -4.77 -17.38 1.66
N PRO A 51 -4.68 -18.00 0.45
CA PRO A 51 -5.59 -17.71 -0.65
C PRO A 51 -7.06 -17.98 -0.32
N GLN A 52 -7.34 -19.06 0.41
CA GLN A 52 -8.69 -19.44 0.85
C GLN A 52 -9.40 -18.37 1.69
N ARG A 53 -8.65 -17.37 2.20
CA ARG A 53 -9.16 -16.27 3.01
C ARG A 53 -8.93 -14.90 2.38
N ASN A 54 -8.44 -14.83 1.14
CA ASN A 54 -8.03 -13.56 0.52
C ASN A 54 -6.98 -12.79 1.33
N LEU A 55 -6.12 -13.48 2.10
CA LEU A 55 -5.13 -12.84 2.97
C LEU A 55 -3.71 -12.99 2.45
N ALA A 56 -2.91 -11.95 2.67
CA ALA A 56 -1.46 -12.03 2.74
C ALA A 56 -1.03 -11.60 4.14
N VAL A 57 -0.10 -12.33 4.75
CA VAL A 57 0.42 -12.07 6.10
C VAL A 57 1.92 -11.84 5.98
N VAL A 58 2.41 -10.74 6.55
CA VAL A 58 3.84 -10.40 6.55
C VAL A 58 4.30 -10.23 7.99
N ALA A 59 5.41 -10.87 8.33
CA ALA A 59 6.09 -10.72 9.58
C ALA A 59 7.16 -9.63 9.45
N SER A 60 7.09 -8.65 10.32
CA SER A 60 8.13 -7.64 10.52
C SER A 60 8.82 -7.95 11.84
N GLU A 61 9.98 -8.60 11.76
CA GLU A 61 10.56 -9.33 12.89
C GLU A 61 11.44 -8.46 13.79
N LYS A 62 11.79 -7.27 13.33
CA LYS A 62 12.68 -6.38 14.08
C LYS A 62 12.03 -5.99 15.41
N ASP A 63 12.66 -6.42 16.50
CA ASP A 63 12.30 -6.09 17.88
C ASP A 63 13.49 -5.38 18.54
N ASP A 64 13.38 -4.07 18.72
CA ASP A 64 14.38 -3.27 19.42
C ASP A 64 13.71 -2.43 20.51
N ARG A 65 13.84 -2.89 21.76
CA ARG A 65 13.24 -2.22 22.90
C ARG A 65 13.87 -0.86 23.19
N GLY A 66 15.15 -0.66 22.87
CA GLY A 66 15.87 0.60 23.08
C GLY A 66 15.28 1.70 22.20
N ASP A 67 15.01 1.36 20.95
CA ASP A 67 14.41 2.26 19.95
C ASP A 67 12.87 2.23 19.94
N LYS A 68 12.25 1.53 20.90
CA LYS A 68 10.79 1.36 21.04
C LYS A 68 10.13 0.71 19.80
N ILE A 69 10.89 -0.03 19.00
CA ILE A 69 10.40 -0.81 17.87
C ILE A 69 10.01 -2.20 18.37
N ARG A 70 8.81 -2.66 18.03
CA ARG A 70 8.36 -4.02 18.34
C ARG A 70 8.12 -4.81 17.08
N ALA A 71 8.37 -6.12 17.15
CA ALA A 71 7.95 -7.04 16.10
C ALA A 71 6.43 -7.00 15.91
N VAL A 72 5.96 -7.03 14.67
CA VAL A 72 4.54 -6.98 14.31
C VAL A 72 4.20 -7.93 13.17
N ILE A 73 2.93 -8.34 13.14
CA ILE A 73 2.34 -9.09 12.03
C ILE A 73 1.37 -8.17 11.30
N ASN A 74 1.65 -7.92 10.01
CA ASN A 74 0.74 -7.23 9.12
C ASN A 74 -0.15 -8.25 8.40
N ILE A 75 -1.46 -8.04 8.45
CA ILE A 75 -2.45 -8.87 7.76
C ILE A 75 -3.16 -8.00 6.74
N TYR A 76 -3.02 -8.34 5.46
CA TYR A 76 -3.66 -7.66 4.35
C TYR A 76 -4.77 -8.52 3.80
N HIS A 77 -5.96 -7.94 3.62
CA HIS A 77 -7.07 -8.59 2.96
C HIS A 77 -7.31 -7.96 1.60
N ARG A 78 -7.40 -8.80 0.56
CA ARG A 78 -7.77 -8.33 -0.77
C ARG A 78 -9.28 -8.26 -0.88
N ALA A 79 -9.82 -7.05 -1.08
CA ALA A 79 -11.23 -6.87 -1.36
C ALA A 79 -11.58 -7.41 -2.75
N LEU A 80 -12.42 -8.44 -2.83
CA LEU A 80 -13.00 -8.91 -4.09
C LEU A 80 -14.32 -8.18 -4.39
N PHE A 81 -14.58 -7.85 -5.65
CA PHE A 81 -15.84 -7.24 -6.10
C PHE A 81 -17.11 -8.05 -5.74
N LYS A 82 -16.98 -9.36 -5.50
CA LYS A 82 -18.11 -10.29 -5.23
C LYS A 82 -18.42 -10.55 -3.75
N GLU A 83 -17.61 -10.08 -2.80
CA GLU A 83 -17.76 -10.45 -1.38
C GLU A 83 -18.75 -9.58 -0.59
N ARG A 84 -19.64 -8.82 -1.27
CA ARG A 84 -20.73 -8.14 -0.57
C ARG A 84 -21.89 -9.11 -0.29
N PRO A 85 -22.52 -9.03 0.90
CA PRO A 85 -23.81 -9.67 1.16
C PRO A 85 -24.83 -9.26 0.10
N PHE A 86 -25.61 -10.25 -0.35
CA PHE A 86 -26.70 -10.09 -1.31
C PHE A 86 -27.65 -8.95 -0.85
N GLY A 87 -27.75 -7.85 -1.61
CA GLY A 87 -28.69 -6.76 -1.35
C GLY A 87 -28.15 -5.33 -1.36
N GLN A 88 -26.83 -5.11 -1.42
CA GLN A 88 -26.27 -3.76 -1.63
C GLN A 88 -25.85 -3.60 -3.09
N GLY A 89 -26.72 -2.95 -3.89
CA GLY A 89 -26.46 -2.63 -5.29
C GLY A 89 -25.29 -1.64 -5.50
N PRO A 90 -24.85 -1.45 -6.77
CA PRO A 90 -23.68 -0.64 -7.14
C PRO A 90 -23.91 0.87 -7.08
N SER A 91 -24.72 1.35 -6.13
CA SER A 91 -25.08 2.75 -5.99
C SER A 91 -24.56 3.31 -4.67
N SER A 92 -23.30 3.74 -4.63
CA SER A 92 -22.83 4.89 -3.85
C SER A 92 -21.31 5.00 -3.98
N ALA A 93 -20.83 6.24 -4.05
CA ALA A 93 -19.48 6.68 -4.37
C ALA A 93 -18.39 6.32 -3.33
N ASN A 94 -18.45 5.15 -2.70
CA ASN A 94 -17.56 4.76 -1.61
C ASN A 94 -16.68 3.53 -1.92
N TRP A 95 -16.60 3.11 -3.19
CA TRP A 95 -15.79 1.98 -3.65
C TRP A 95 -14.27 2.27 -3.63
N MET A 96 -13.87 3.53 -3.40
CA MET A 96 -12.49 3.95 -3.13
C MET A 96 -12.08 3.74 -1.66
N SER A 97 -12.97 3.29 -0.76
CA SER A 97 -12.70 3.29 0.69
C SER A 97 -11.90 2.09 1.23
N ASN A 98 -11.46 1.15 0.40
CA ASN A 98 -10.81 -0.09 0.88
C ASN A 98 -9.36 -0.25 0.41
N PHE A 99 -8.77 0.80 -0.18
CA PHE A 99 -7.35 0.87 -0.46
C PHE A 99 -6.65 1.55 0.71
N TYR A 100 -5.43 1.11 1.00
CA TYR A 100 -4.58 1.89 1.88
C TYR A 100 -4.34 3.26 1.22
N PRO A 101 -4.58 4.38 1.91
CA PRO A 101 -4.40 5.70 1.34
C PRO A 101 -2.98 5.85 0.78
N THR A 102 -2.87 6.23 -0.48
CA THR A 102 -1.59 6.41 -1.18
C THR A 102 -1.56 7.78 -1.82
N ILE A 103 -0.44 8.48 -1.69
CA ILE A 103 -0.18 9.74 -2.37
C ILE A 103 0.84 9.47 -3.47
N THR A 104 0.54 9.92 -4.69
CA THR A 104 1.47 9.89 -5.82
C THR A 104 1.70 11.30 -6.31
N SER A 105 2.93 11.59 -6.74
CA SER A 105 3.20 12.83 -7.47
C SER A 105 2.49 12.78 -8.82
N ALA A 106 1.94 13.91 -9.26
CA ALA A 106 1.54 14.06 -10.65
C ALA A 106 2.80 13.93 -11.55
N ALA A 107 2.64 13.34 -12.74
CA ALA A 107 3.67 13.38 -13.76
C ALA A 107 3.89 14.83 -14.20
N ASP A 108 5.15 15.27 -14.29
CA ASP A 108 5.47 16.53 -14.96
C ASP A 108 5.31 16.34 -16.46
N LEU A 109 4.13 16.68 -16.99
CA LEU A 109 3.80 16.57 -18.42
C LEU A 109 4.61 17.54 -19.30
N THR A 110 5.44 18.41 -18.73
CA THR A 110 6.27 19.38 -19.47
C THR A 110 7.69 18.88 -19.73
N LYS A 111 8.08 17.72 -19.19
CA LYS A 111 9.40 17.11 -19.39
C LYS A 111 9.31 15.78 -20.13
N PHE A 112 10.29 15.53 -21.00
CA PHE A 112 10.36 14.34 -21.88
C PHE A 112 10.51 13.02 -21.12
N ASP A 113 11.07 13.08 -19.91
CA ASP A 113 11.10 11.96 -18.97
C ASP A 113 10.12 12.28 -17.84
N VAL A 114 9.17 11.38 -17.59
CA VAL A 114 8.17 11.48 -16.52
C VAL A 114 8.88 11.31 -15.18
N VAL A 115 9.54 12.37 -14.71
CA VAL A 115 10.23 12.38 -13.41
C VAL A 115 9.19 12.66 -12.31
N PRO A 116 8.99 11.73 -11.36
CA PRO A 116 8.14 12.00 -10.20
C PRO A 116 8.65 13.20 -9.42
N ILE A 117 7.75 14.10 -9.01
CA ILE A 117 8.10 15.19 -8.10
C ILE A 117 8.22 14.60 -6.69
N PRO A 118 9.40 14.62 -6.05
CA PRO A 118 9.55 14.04 -4.73
C PRO A 118 8.76 14.85 -3.69
N PHE A 119 8.13 14.14 -2.76
CA PHE A 119 7.59 14.75 -1.55
C PHE A 119 8.67 14.83 -0.48
N GLY A 120 8.64 15.91 0.29
CA GLY A 120 9.44 16.08 1.49
C GLY A 120 8.55 15.99 2.73
N ALA A 121 9.08 15.42 3.81
CA ALA A 121 8.60 15.46 5.21
C ALA A 121 7.09 15.66 5.48
N LEU A 122 6.21 15.02 4.71
CA LEU A 122 4.76 15.15 4.84
C LEU A 122 4.28 14.62 6.20
N SER A 123 3.68 15.49 7.01
CA SER A 123 3.08 15.15 8.29
C SER A 123 1.73 15.84 8.48
N GLY A 124 0.90 15.35 9.39
CA GLY A 124 -0.39 15.98 9.75
C GLY A 124 -1.39 16.12 8.59
N LEU A 125 -1.41 15.16 7.66
CA LEU A 125 -2.33 15.19 6.52
C LEU A 125 -3.80 15.31 6.95
N CYS A 126 -4.51 16.28 6.40
CA CYS A 126 -5.93 16.48 6.65
C CYS A 126 -6.69 16.94 5.39
N ALA A 127 -7.97 16.57 5.30
CA ALA A 127 -8.83 17.01 4.20
C ALA A 127 -9.13 18.51 4.31
N GLY A 128 -9.05 19.21 3.18
CA GLY A 128 -9.47 20.61 3.06
C GLY A 128 -10.98 20.77 2.88
N ALA A 129 -11.43 22.02 2.88
CA ALA A 129 -12.85 22.35 2.63
C ALA A 129 -13.31 21.99 1.20
N ILE A 130 -12.36 21.88 0.25
CA ILE A 130 -12.59 21.39 -1.11
C ILE A 130 -12.27 19.89 -1.15
N ALA A 131 -13.18 19.07 -1.64
CA ALA A 131 -13.09 17.60 -1.63
C ALA A 131 -11.84 17.01 -2.32
N THR A 132 -11.16 17.81 -3.16
CA THR A 132 -9.96 17.42 -3.91
C THR A 132 -8.66 17.97 -3.31
N THR A 133 -8.71 18.60 -2.14
CA THR A 133 -7.55 19.22 -1.51
C THR A 133 -7.21 18.52 -0.20
N LEU A 134 -5.93 18.16 -0.05
CA LEU A 134 -5.33 17.74 1.21
C LEU A 134 -4.35 18.83 1.65
N TYR A 135 -4.35 19.14 2.95
CA TYR A 135 -3.31 19.93 3.58
C TYR A 135 -2.35 19.02 4.33
N THR A 136 -1.11 19.45 4.44
CA THR A 136 -0.04 18.77 5.15
C THR A 136 0.80 19.84 5.85
N ILE A 137 1.50 19.46 6.91
CA ILE A 137 2.58 20.24 7.50
C ILE A 137 3.89 19.49 7.27
N GLU A 138 4.98 20.21 7.15
CA GLU A 138 6.31 19.60 7.12
C GLU A 138 6.70 19.21 8.56
N ASP A 139 7.30 18.03 8.72
CA ASP A 139 7.93 17.60 9.98
C ASP A 139 9.32 18.28 10.16
N SER A 140 9.87 18.12 11.36
CA SER A 140 11.22 18.42 11.82
C SER A 140 12.37 17.95 10.92
N ALA A 141 12.14 17.07 9.93
CA ALA A 141 13.15 16.70 8.95
C ALA A 141 13.66 17.90 8.12
N TYR A 142 12.89 18.99 8.00
CA TYR A 142 13.33 20.27 7.44
C TYR A 142 13.48 21.39 8.49
N GLY A 143 13.52 21.05 9.77
CA GLY A 143 13.73 22.02 10.84
C GLY A 143 15.08 22.73 10.70
N ALA A 144 15.04 24.06 10.71
CA ALA A 144 16.18 24.95 10.87
C ALA A 144 16.76 24.89 12.30
#